data_AF-A0A0H3J408-F1
#
_entry.id   AF-A0A0H3J408-F1
#
_cell.length_a   1.000
_cell.length_b   1.000
_cell.length_c   1.000
_cell.angle_alpha   90.00
_cell.angle_beta   90.00
_cell.angle_gamma   90.00
#
_symmetry.space_group_name_H-M   'P 1'
#
loop_
_entity.id
_entity.type
_entity.pdbx_description
1 polymer ?
#
loop_
_entity_poly.entity_id
_entity_poly.type
_entity_poly.pdbx_seq_one_letter_code
_entity_poly.pdbx_strand_id
1 'polypeptide(L)'
;MFLKDGNIKEFGFEVGFQEFELYLNEVSEKTVTLDIHGIVNTQLTFEDFGWYIDEYKHSNKRVLILDDLTEQICSVLVDMKDIKKIIMGVGFFEGSYILILKHNIMYRFIMEE
;
A
#
# COMPACT_ATOMS: atom_id res chain seq x y z
N MET A 1 -8.51 -11.52 12.09
CA MET A 1 -8.71 -12.76 11.31
C MET A 1 -7.35 -13.10 10.72
N PHE A 2 -6.65 -14.11 11.25
CA PHE A 2 -5.37 -14.55 10.70
C PHE A 2 -5.65 -15.24 9.35
N LEU A 3 -5.27 -14.61 8.25
CA LEU A 3 -5.51 -15.12 6.90
C LEU A 3 -4.59 -16.33 6.65
N LYS A 4 -5.10 -17.52 6.98
CA LYS A 4 -4.64 -18.80 6.41
C LYS A 4 -4.76 -18.68 4.91
N ASP A 5 -3.63 -18.64 4.17
CA ASP A 5 -3.42 -18.99 2.75
C ASP A 5 -4.67 -19.04 1.85
N GLY A 6 -5.57 -18.07 2.00
CA GLY A 6 -6.86 -18.03 1.37
C GLY A 6 -6.60 -17.62 -0.06
N ASN A 7 -7.13 -18.39 -1.00
CA ASN A 7 -6.93 -18.24 -2.43
C ASN A 7 -6.76 -16.76 -2.81
N ILE A 8 -5.54 -16.37 -3.19
CA ILE A 8 -5.22 -15.02 -3.70
C ILE A 8 -6.23 -14.60 -4.80
N LYS A 9 -6.76 -15.59 -5.54
CA LYS A 9 -7.80 -15.45 -6.56
C LYS A 9 -9.14 -14.87 -6.06
N GLU A 10 -9.43 -14.92 -4.77
CA GLU A 10 -10.66 -14.34 -4.18
C GLU A 10 -10.50 -12.85 -3.86
N PHE A 11 -9.27 -12.36 -3.69
CA PHE A 11 -8.99 -10.96 -3.39
C PHE A 11 -8.82 -10.12 -4.64
N GLY A 12 -8.24 -10.70 -5.68
CA GLY A 12 -7.85 -9.96 -6.87
C GLY A 12 -6.89 -10.74 -7.75
N PHE A 13 -6.21 -10.01 -8.63
CA PHE A 13 -5.13 -10.54 -9.44
C PHE A 13 -3.84 -9.77 -9.20
N GLU A 14 -2.73 -10.49 -9.36
CA GLU A 14 -1.39 -9.96 -9.14
C GLU A 14 -1.03 -8.99 -10.27
N VAL A 15 -0.50 -7.82 -9.91
CA VAL A 15 -0.10 -6.74 -10.83
C VAL A 15 1.35 -6.34 -10.56
N GLY A 16 1.95 -5.64 -11.52
CA GLY A 16 3.28 -5.08 -11.38
C GLY A 16 3.29 -3.79 -10.57
N PHE A 17 4.51 -3.31 -10.27
CA PHE A 17 4.67 -2.01 -9.63
C PHE A 17 4.24 -0.85 -10.55
N GLN A 18 4.32 -1.02 -11.88
CA GLN A 18 3.92 0.01 -12.84
C GLN A 18 2.42 0.33 -12.74
N GLU A 19 1.57 -0.70 -12.65
CA GLU A 19 0.12 -0.51 -12.46
C GLU A 19 -0.20 0.15 -11.13
N PHE A 20 0.52 -0.22 -10.07
CA PHE A 20 0.36 0.39 -8.75
C PHE A 20 0.84 1.83 -8.71
N GLU A 21 1.94 2.16 -9.38
CA GLU A 21 2.46 3.52 -9.53
C GLU A 21 1.45 4.42 -10.23
N LEU A 22 0.78 3.93 -11.29
CA LEU A 22 -0.31 4.67 -11.93
C LEU A 22 -1.45 4.96 -10.95
N TYR A 23 -1.87 3.98 -10.17
CA TYR A 23 -2.88 4.18 -9.14
C TYR A 23 -2.46 5.21 -8.09
N LEU A 24 -1.23 5.12 -7.57
CA LEU A 24 -0.71 6.08 -6.59
C LEU A 24 -0.71 7.51 -7.12
N ASN A 25 -0.40 7.71 -8.41
CA ASN A 25 -0.51 9.01 -9.07
C ASN A 25 -1.95 9.51 -9.21
N GLU A 26 -2.92 8.62 -9.45
CA GLU A 26 -4.34 8.97 -9.58
C GLU A 26 -5.00 9.37 -8.25
N VAL A 27 -4.47 8.86 -7.13
CA VAL A 27 -4.98 9.16 -5.77
C VAL A 27 -4.11 10.15 -5.00
N SER A 28 -3.02 10.63 -5.60
CA SER A 28 -2.23 11.73 -5.03
C SER A 28 -3.14 12.94 -4.80
N GLU A 29 -2.90 13.65 -3.70
CA GLU A 29 -3.68 14.82 -3.26
C GLU A 29 -5.15 14.51 -2.89
N LYS A 30 -5.46 13.23 -2.62
CA LYS A 30 -6.79 12.81 -2.11
C LYS A 30 -6.68 12.26 -0.70
N THR A 31 -7.84 12.13 -0.06
CA THR A 31 -7.94 11.41 1.20
C THR A 31 -7.87 9.90 0.95
N VAL A 32 -6.88 9.25 1.55
CA VAL A 32 -6.64 7.81 1.42
C VAL A 32 -6.53 7.19 2.79
N THR A 33 -7.26 6.11 2.99
CA THR A 33 -7.15 5.25 4.16
C THR A 33 -6.26 4.05 3.84
N LEU A 34 -5.28 3.82 4.71
CA LEU A 34 -4.37 2.69 4.70
C LEU A 34 -4.70 1.73 5.84
N ASP A 35 -5.23 0.57 5.48
CA ASP A 35 -5.47 -0.52 6.41
C ASP A 35 -4.25 -1.43 6.47
N ILE A 36 -3.69 -1.57 7.67
CA ILE A 36 -2.53 -2.42 7.91
C ILE A 36 -2.98 -3.66 8.67
N HIS A 37 -2.88 -4.81 8.02
CA HIS A 37 -3.21 -6.12 8.57
C HIS A 37 -1.95 -6.95 8.76
N GLY A 38 -1.63 -7.31 9.99
CA GLY A 38 -0.48 -8.15 10.30
C GLY A 38 -0.51 -8.66 11.74
N ILE A 39 0.58 -8.39 12.49
CA ILE A 39 0.64 -8.66 13.93
C ILE A 39 -0.37 -7.78 14.69
N VAL A 40 -0.57 -6.56 14.22
CA VAL A 40 -1.52 -5.59 14.73
C VAL A 40 -2.42 -5.18 13.57
N ASN A 41 -3.70 -4.92 13.86
CA ASN A 41 -4.60 -4.26 12.92
C ASN A 41 -4.64 -2.78 13.27
N THR A 42 -4.26 -1.93 12.33
CA THR A 42 -4.36 -0.47 12.47
C THR A 42 -4.84 0.14 11.16
N GLN A 43 -5.45 1.30 11.27
CA GLN A 43 -5.92 2.10 10.15
C GLN A 43 -5.28 3.49 10.28
N LEU A 44 -4.78 4.02 9.16
CA LEU A 44 -4.22 5.37 9.07
C LEU A 44 -4.94 6.08 7.92
N THR A 45 -5.41 7.30 8.14
CA THR A 45 -6.05 8.11 7.10
C THR A 45 -5.17 9.31 6.80
N PHE A 46 -4.72 9.41 5.55
CA PHE A 46 -3.98 10.54 5.00
C PHE A 46 -5.01 11.51 4.44
N GLU A 47 -5.12 12.72 4.99
CA GLU A 47 -6.08 13.71 4.48
C GLU A 47 -5.66 14.25 3.11
N ASP A 48 -4.35 14.51 2.96
CA ASP A 48 -3.70 14.93 1.72
C ASP A 48 -2.56 13.95 1.40
N PHE A 49 -2.86 12.93 0.60
CA PHE A 49 -1.94 11.82 0.34
C PHE A 49 -0.85 12.18 -0.68
N GLY A 50 0.41 12.01 -0.29
CA GLY A 50 1.57 12.07 -1.17
C GLY A 50 2.34 10.75 -1.21
N TRP A 51 3.09 10.52 -2.29
CA TRP A 51 3.99 9.37 -2.37
C TRP A 51 5.24 9.69 -3.19
N TYR A 52 6.36 9.03 -2.85
CA TYR A 52 7.58 9.06 -3.65
C TYR A 52 8.48 7.86 -3.32
N ILE A 53 9.48 7.63 -4.18
CA ILE A 53 10.53 6.64 -3.93
C ILE A 53 11.80 7.37 -3.53
N ASP A 54 12.29 7.09 -2.33
CA ASP A 54 13.62 7.53 -1.91
C ASP A 54 14.68 6.49 -2.30
N GLU A 55 15.71 6.96 -2.98
CA GLU A 55 16.85 6.16 -3.42
C GLU A 55 18.10 6.55 -2.64
N TYR A 56 18.64 5.59 -1.89
CA TYR A 56 19.87 5.83 -1.12
C TYR A 56 21.06 5.93 -2.07
N LYS A 57 21.71 7.09 -2.17
CA LYS A 57 22.87 7.36 -3.06
C LYS A 57 24.00 6.31 -3.04
N HIS A 58 24.14 5.56 -1.95
CA HIS A 58 25.18 4.55 -1.75
C HIS A 58 24.63 3.12 -1.57
N SER A 59 23.37 2.86 -1.92
CA SER A 59 22.75 1.55 -1.78
C SER A 59 21.70 1.31 -2.87
N ASN A 60 21.55 0.07 -3.34
CA ASN A 60 20.43 -0.32 -4.22
C ASN A 60 19.09 -0.40 -3.48
N LYS A 61 19.01 0.12 -2.24
CA LYS A 61 17.79 0.16 -1.45
C LYS A 61 16.91 1.30 -1.95
N ARG A 62 15.65 0.95 -2.22
CA ARG A 62 14.59 1.87 -2.59
C ARG A 62 13.47 1.74 -1.59
N VAL A 63 13.02 2.87 -1.05
CA VAL A 63 11.97 2.92 -0.05
C VAL A 63 10.81 3.69 -0.65
N LEU A 64 9.64 3.05 -0.70
CA LEU A 64 8.39 3.73 -1.01
C LEU A 64 7.96 4.50 0.26
N ILE A 65 7.80 5.80 0.13
CA ILE A 65 7.36 6.69 1.19
C ILE A 65 5.93 7.12 0.86
N LEU A 66 5.04 6.89 1.83
CA LEU A 66 3.65 7.32 1.82
C LEU A 66 3.52 8.44 2.83
N ASP A 67 3.12 9.62 2.38
CA ASP A 67 3.21 10.84 3.15
C ASP A 67 1.84 11.48 3.33
N ASP A 68 1.66 12.12 4.48
CA ASP A 68 0.53 13.01 4.73
C ASP A 68 1.05 14.43 4.59
N LEU A 69 0.69 15.08 3.48
CA LEU A 69 1.15 16.42 3.16
C LEU A 69 0.60 17.48 4.13
N THR A 70 -0.39 17.14 4.96
CA THR A 70 -0.86 17.97 6.07
C THR A 70 0.02 17.87 7.32
N GLU A 71 0.98 16.94 7.34
CA GLU A 71 1.89 16.63 8.46
C GLU A 71 1.18 16.21 9.76
N GLN A 72 -0.08 15.76 9.71
CA GLN A 72 -0.84 15.34 10.88
C GLN A 72 -0.45 13.95 11.37
N ILE A 73 -0.11 13.06 10.43
CA ILE A 73 0.41 11.71 10.74
C ILE A 73 1.83 11.52 10.22
N CYS A 74 2.59 10.66 10.90
CA CYS A 74 3.92 10.28 10.45
C CYS A 74 3.86 9.49 9.13
N SER A 75 4.81 9.74 8.23
CA SER A 75 4.94 9.02 6.98
C SER A 75 5.14 7.51 7.20
N VAL A 76 4.58 6.70 6.29
CA VAL A 76 4.76 5.24 6.28
C VAL A 76 5.85 4.88 5.28
N LEU A 77 6.85 4.15 5.76
CA LEU A 77 8.01 3.74 4.96
C LEU A 77 7.92 2.24 4.64
N VAL A 78 7.88 1.91 3.35
CA VAL A 78 7.85 0.54 2.85
C VAL A 78 9.11 0.25 2.06
N ASP A 79 9.98 -0.61 2.57
CA ASP A 79 11.14 -1.08 1.81
C ASP A 79 10.64 -1.89 0.60
N MET A 80 10.94 -1.43 -0.61
CA MET A 80 10.43 -2.07 -1.84
C MET A 80 10.93 -3.51 -1.98
N LYS A 81 12.08 -3.86 -1.38
CA LYS A 81 12.60 -5.24 -1.39
C LYS A 81 11.74 -6.20 -0.56
N ASP A 82 10.90 -5.66 0.32
CA ASP A 82 10.04 -6.41 1.23
C ASP A 82 8.63 -6.59 0.66
N ILE A 83 8.27 -5.90 -0.43
CA ILE A 83 7.04 -6.14 -1.19
C ILE A 83 7.17 -7.49 -1.90
N LYS A 84 6.35 -8.46 -1.48
CA LYS A 84 6.30 -9.80 -2.06
C LYS A 84 5.33 -9.87 -3.23
N LYS A 85 4.17 -9.21 -3.10
CA LYS A 85 3.11 -9.17 -4.11
C LYS A 85 2.36 -7.86 -4.05
N ILE A 86 1.83 -7.44 -5.20
CA ILE A 86 0.85 -6.36 -5.31
C ILE A 86 -0.38 -6.94 -5.97
N ILE A 87 -1.54 -6.73 -5.36
CA ILE A 87 -2.82 -7.26 -5.82
C ILE A 87 -3.75 -6.08 -6.07
N MET A 88 -4.32 -6.01 -7.27
CA MET A 88 -5.45 -5.14 -7.53
C MET A 88 -6.73 -5.87 -7.12
N GLY A 89 -7.51 -5.25 -6.24
CA GLY A 89 -8.70 -5.86 -5.66
C GLY A 89 -9.84 -6.04 -6.67
N VAL A 90 -10.65 -7.08 -6.50
CA VAL A 90 -11.86 -7.34 -7.29
C VAL A 90 -13.06 -7.62 -6.38
N GLY A 91 -14.28 -7.50 -6.92
CA GLY A 91 -15.51 -7.80 -6.18
C GLY A 91 -15.65 -6.89 -4.96
N PHE A 92 -15.68 -7.45 -3.75
CA PHE A 92 -15.78 -6.66 -2.51
C PHE A 92 -14.58 -5.73 -2.28
N PHE A 93 -13.42 -6.02 -2.90
CA PHE A 93 -12.21 -5.21 -2.79
C PHE A 93 -11.96 -4.34 -4.03
N GLU A 94 -12.94 -4.23 -4.92
CA GLU A 94 -12.83 -3.39 -6.11
C GLU A 94 -12.47 -1.94 -5.73
N GLY A 95 -11.57 -1.32 -6.52
CA GLY A 95 -11.05 0.03 -6.24
C GLY A 95 -9.93 0.10 -5.20
N SER A 96 -9.52 -1.02 -4.60
CA SER A 96 -8.40 -1.06 -3.66
C SER A 96 -7.15 -1.73 -4.24
N TYR A 97 -5.98 -1.27 -3.79
CA TYR A 97 -4.70 -1.94 -4.01
C TYR A 97 -4.19 -2.55 -2.71
N ILE A 98 -3.68 -3.78 -2.77
CA ILE A 98 -3.20 -4.54 -1.62
C ILE A 98 -1.73 -4.90 -1.82
N LEU A 99 -0.87 -4.38 -0.95
CA LEU A 99 0.54 -4.71 -0.89
C LEU A 99 0.76 -5.80 0.15
N ILE A 100 1.23 -6.97 -0.29
CA ILE A 100 1.62 -8.05 0.60
C ILE A 100 3.14 -7.98 0.78
N LEU A 101 3.57 -7.68 2.00
CA LEU A 101 4.98 -7.67 2.38
C LEU A 101 5.45 -9.05 2.88
N LYS A 102 6.77 -9.19 3.07
CA LYS A 102 7.36 -10.30 3.83
C LYS A 102 6.70 -10.43 5.21
N HIS A 103 6.71 -11.65 5.75
CA HIS A 103 6.03 -11.99 7.00
C HIS A 103 4.50 -11.80 6.96
N ASN A 104 3.91 -11.76 5.77
CA ASN A 104 2.47 -11.68 5.52
C ASN A 104 1.80 -10.45 6.16
N ILE A 105 2.53 -9.33 6.28
CA ILE A 105 1.93 -8.03 6.58
C ILE A 105 1.29 -7.52 5.29
N MET A 106 0.07 -7.02 5.37
CA MET A 106 -0.68 -6.52 4.24
C MET A 106 -1.06 -5.06 4.48
N TYR A 107 -0.93 -4.26 3.43
CA TYR A 107 -1.37 -2.88 3.37
C TYR A 107 -2.45 -2.81 2.32
N ARG A 108 -3.63 -2.31 2.68
CA ARG A 108 -4.73 -2.07 1.74
C ARG A 108 -5.00 -0.58 1.65
N PHE A 109 -4.98 -0.06 0.42
CA PHE A 109 -5.25 1.33 0.10
C PHE A 109 -6.72 1.48 -0.28
N ILE A 110 -7.41 2.39 0.37
CA ILE A 110 -8.82 2.71 0.15
C ILE A 110 -8.90 4.22 -0.08
N MET A 111 -9.37 4.61 -1.26
CA MET A 111 -9.68 6.00 -1.53
C MET A 111 -11.03 6.31 -0.87
N GLU A 112 -11.11 7.39 -0.11
CA GLU A 112 -12.38 7.90 0.42
C GLU A 112 -13.06 8.75 -0.69
N GLU A 113 -14.37 8.58 -0.88
CA GLU A 113 -15.18 9.36 -1.85
C GLU A 113 -15.55 10.76 -1.34
#